data_AF-A0A1F8NKE5-F1
#
_entry.id   AF-A0A1F8NKE5-F1
#
_cell.length_a   1.000
_cell.length_b   1.000
_cell.length_c   1.000
_cell.angle_alpha   90.00
_cell.angle_beta   90.00
_cell.angle_gamma   90.00
#
_symmetry.space_group_name_H-M   'P 1'
#
loop_
_entity.id
_entity.type
_entity.pdbx_description
1 polymer ?
#
loop_
_entity_poly.entity_id
_entity_poly.type
_entity_poly.pdbx_seq_one_letter_code
_entity_poly.pdbx_strand_id
1 'polypeptide(L)' 'MMLKKFNQILDTASDFLAHRKGLFPMVGVLLVFINAVLQFFPSAGWFATTNLLLHLGVIIAILGILLAWAL' A
#
# COMPACT_ATOMS: atom_id res chain seq x y z
N MET A 1 -10.31 20.93 6.70
CA MET A 1 -9.44 20.43 7.79
C MET A 1 -8.91 19.01 7.55
N MET A 2 -9.62 18.11 6.84
CA MET A 2 -9.18 16.72 6.58
C MET A 2 -8.04 16.57 5.54
N LEU A 3 -7.97 17.42 4.51
CA LEU A 3 -6.99 17.29 3.42
C LEU A 3 -5.52 17.47 3.87
N LYS A 4 -5.26 18.31 4.88
CA LYS A 4 -3.88 18.57 5.37
C LYS A 4 -3.24 17.33 5.99
N LYS A 5 -4.02 16.52 6.72
CA LYS A 5 -3.50 15.28 7.32
C LYS A 5 -3.16 14.26 6.25
N PHE A 6 -3.98 14.15 5.21
CA PHE A 6 -3.73 13.25 4.08
C PHE A 6 -2.46 13.64 3.33
N ASN A 7 -2.25 14.93 3.06
CA ASN A 7 -1.02 15.43 2.44
C ASN A 7 0.22 15.20 3.31
N GLN A 8 0.15 15.44 4.62
CA GLN A 8 1.30 15.18 5.50
C GLN A 8 1.66 13.70 5.61
N ILE A 9 0.66 12.81 5.59
CA ILE A 9 0.90 11.36 5.54
C ILE A 9 1.53 10.98 4.20
N LEU A 10 1.07 11.57 3.10
CA LEU A 10 1.66 11.36 1.76
C LEU A 10 3.07 11.91 1.62
N ASP A 11 3.35 13.09 2.16
CA ASP A 11 4.67 13.72 2.14
C ASP A 11 5.64 12.90 2.99
N THR A 12 5.22 12.49 4.20
CA THR A 12 6.04 11.62 5.05
C THR A 12 6.25 10.25 4.41
N ALA A 13 5.22 9.68 3.78
CA ALA A 13 5.36 8.43 3.03
C ALA A 13 6.32 8.60 1.84
N SER A 14 6.27 9.71 1.12
CA SER A 14 7.13 10.01 -0.03
C SER A 14 8.58 10.23 0.37
N ASP A 15 8.82 10.95 1.47
CA ASP A 15 10.17 11.20 2.01
C ASP A 15 10.79 9.91 2.58
N PHE A 16 9.95 9.06 3.19
CA PHE A 16 10.35 7.73 3.63
C PHE A 16 10.60 6.78 2.45
N LEU A 17 9.78 6.86 1.37
CA LEU A 17 9.91 6.09 0.11
C LEU A 17 11.22 6.43 -0.62
N ALA A 18 11.62 7.70 -0.61
CA ALA A 18 12.81 8.17 -1.30
C ALA A 18 14.13 7.67 -0.67
N HIS A 19 14.14 7.39 0.64
CA HIS A 19 15.38 7.13 1.37
C HIS A 19 15.75 5.65 1.50
N ARG A 20 14.82 4.71 1.24
CA ARG A 20 15.10 3.26 1.37
C ARG A 20 14.56 2.48 0.18
N LYS A 21 15.47 1.96 -0.66
CA LYS A 21 15.21 1.16 -1.88
C LYS A 21 14.19 0.00 -1.73
N GLY A 22 13.88 -0.46 -0.50
CA GLY A 22 12.90 -1.51 -0.21
C GLY A 22 11.49 -1.03 0.12
N LEU A 23 11.17 0.26 -0.03
CA LEU A 23 9.91 0.78 0.49
C LEU A 23 8.68 0.53 -0.39
N PHE A 24 8.84 0.46 -1.72
CA PHE A 24 7.74 0.06 -2.61
C PHE A 24 7.21 -1.35 -2.32
N PRO A 25 8.07 -2.38 -2.13
CA PRO A 25 7.65 -3.68 -1.61
C PRO A 25 6.87 -3.58 -0.29
N MET A 26 7.37 -2.78 0.66
CA MET A 26 6.71 -2.59 1.96
C MET A 26 5.33 -1.97 1.82
N VAL A 27 5.14 -0.99 0.94
CA VAL A 27 3.81 -0.39 0.67
C VAL A 27 2.85 -1.42 0.10
N GLY A 28 3.32 -2.27 -0.83
CA GLY A 28 2.52 -3.36 -1.37
C GLY A 28 2.11 -4.39 -0.30
N VAL A 29 3.05 -4.79 0.58
CA VAL A 29 2.77 -5.67 1.72
C VAL A 29 1.79 -5.03 2.70
N LEU A 30 1.91 -3.72 2.96
CA LEU A 30 1.01 -2.99 3.85
C LEU A 30 -0.42 -2.93 3.27
N LEU A 31 -0.57 -2.75 1.96
CA LEU A 31 -1.85 -2.83 1.25
C LEU A 31 -2.49 -4.22 1.35
N VAL A 32 -1.69 -5.28 1.18
CA VAL A 32 -2.17 -6.66 1.37
C VAL A 32 -2.61 -6.90 2.81
N PHE A 33 -1.83 -6.41 3.79
CA PHE A 33 -2.16 -6.53 5.20
C PHE A 33 -3.46 -5.79 5.56
N ILE A 34 -3.63 -4.57 5.04
CA ILE A 34 -4.86 -3.79 5.20
C ILE A 34 -6.05 -4.53 4.56
N ASN A 35 -5.90 -5.12 3.36
CA ASN A 35 -6.95 -5.93 2.75
C ASN A 35 -7.33 -7.13 3.63
N ALA A 36 -6.34 -7.81 4.22
CA ALA A 36 -6.58 -8.93 5.13
C ALA A 36 -7.35 -8.50 6.38
N VAL A 37 -7.01 -7.34 6.97
CA VAL A 37 -7.76 -6.76 8.10
C VAL A 37 -9.18 -6.36 7.68
N LEU A 38 -9.36 -5.80 6.48
CA LEU A 38 -10.67 -5.45 5.93
C LEU A 38 -11.57 -6.66 5.67
N GLN A 39 -11.01 -7.84 5.37
CA GLN A 39 -11.80 -9.07 5.25
C GLN A 39 -12.46 -9.50 6.57
N PHE A 40 -11.90 -9.14 7.73
CA PHE A 40 -12.53 -9.43 9.02
C PHE A 40 -13.73 -8.53 9.33
N PHE A 41 -13.92 -7.44 8.59
CA PHE A 41 -15.07 -6.56 8.72
C PHE A 41 -16.09 -6.86 7.61
N PRO A 42 -17.19 -7.59 7.90
CA PRO A 42 -18.24 -7.87 6.91
C PRO A 42 -18.93 -6.61 6.36
N SER A 43 -18.71 -5.44 6.97
CA SER A 43 -19.15 -4.12 6.46
C SER A 43 -18.33 -3.59 5.28
N ALA A 44 -17.22 -4.24 4.91
CA ALA A 44 -16.35 -3.82 3.81
C ALA A 44 -16.96 -4.06 2.41
N GLY A 45 -18.09 -4.77 2.32
CA GLY A 45 -18.89 -4.91 1.12
C GLY A 45 -18.09 -5.39 -0.11
N TRP A 46 -18.30 -4.73 -1.24
CA TRP A 46 -17.71 -5.07 -2.55
C TRP A 46 -16.18 -5.05 -2.57
N PHE A 47 -15.53 -4.21 -1.75
CA PHE A 47 -14.07 -4.09 -1.70
C PHE A 47 -13.40 -5.35 -1.11
N ALA A 48 -13.98 -5.95 -0.08
CA ALA A 48 -13.46 -7.18 0.51
C ALA A 48 -13.83 -8.43 -0.33
N THR A 49 -14.96 -8.41 -1.05
CA THR A 49 -15.35 -9.54 -1.91
C THR A 49 -14.48 -9.66 -3.15
N THR A 50 -14.10 -8.53 -3.75
CA THR A 50 -13.25 -8.52 -4.95
C THR A 50 -11.77 -8.60 -4.66
N ASN A 51 -11.34 -8.42 -3.40
CA ASN A 51 -9.92 -8.40 -3.01
C ASN A 51 -9.11 -7.38 -3.85
N LEU A 52 -9.72 -6.26 -4.22
CA LEU A 52 -9.10 -5.24 -5.08
C LEU A 52 -7.80 -4.69 -4.47
N LEU A 53 -7.80 -4.42 -3.16
CA LEU A 53 -6.62 -3.95 -2.43
C LEU A 53 -5.51 -5.01 -2.37
N LEU A 54 -5.88 -6.30 -2.34
CA LEU A 54 -4.91 -7.39 -2.39
C LEU A 54 -4.21 -7.45 -3.76
N HIS A 55 -4.97 -7.40 -4.85
CA HIS A 55 -4.40 -7.40 -6.20
C HIS A 55 -3.51 -6.18 -6.43
N LEU A 56 -3.97 -4.99 -6.04
CA LEU A 56 -3.19 -3.76 -6.16
C LEU A 56 -1.92 -3.81 -5.30
N GLY A 57 -2.02 -4.30 -4.06
CA GLY A 57 -0.88 -4.45 -3.15
C GLY A 57 0.17 -5.43 -3.69
N VAL A 58 -0.25 -6.55 -4.27
CA VAL A 58 0.66 -7.53 -4.89
C VAL A 58 1.35 -6.94 -6.12
N ILE A 59 0.63 -6.22 -6.99
CA ILE A 59 1.22 -5.56 -8.16
C ILE A 59 2.27 -4.53 -7.72
N ILE A 60 1.95 -3.68 -6.74
CA ILE A 60 2.87 -2.68 -6.21
C ILE A 60 4.08 -3.35 -5.53
N ALA A 61 3.88 -4.47 -4.83
CA ALA A 61 4.97 -5.21 -4.21
C ALA A 61 5.94 -5.78 -5.26
N ILE A 62 5.41 -6.39 -6.32
CA ILE A 62 6.21 -6.94 -7.42
C ILE A 62 6.97 -5.83 -8.14
N LEU A 63 6.31 -4.72 -8.49
CA LEU A 63 6.96 -3.56 -9.11
C LEU A 63 8.04 -2.97 -8.21
N GLY A 64 7.79 -2.92 -6.90
CA GLY A 64 8.78 -2.49 -5.93
C GLY A 64 10.01 -3.39 -5.86
N ILE A 65 9.82 -4.70 -5.93
CA ILE A 65 10.94 -5.66 -5.93
C ILE A 65 11.74 -5.51 -7.22
N LEU A 66 11.06 -5.38 -8.36
CA LEU A 66 11.71 -5.16 -9.66
C LEU A 66 12.51 -3.86 -9.70
N LEU A 67 11.96 -2.76 -9.16
CA LEU A 67 12.67 -1.48 -9.04
C LEU A 67 13.87 -1.56 -8.09
N ALA A 68 13.76 -2.30 -6.99
CA ALA A 68 14.88 -2.52 -6.07
C ALA A 68 16.01 -3.34 -6.70
N TRP A 69 15.70 -4.24 -7.63
CA TRP A 69 16.67 -5.04 -8.37
C TRP A 69 17.30 -4.28 -9.54
N ALA A 70 16.58 -3.33 -10.14
CA ALA A 70 17.05 -2.56 -11.28
C ALA A 70 18.05 -1.42 -10.91
N LEU A 71 18.26 -1.15 -9.62
CA LEU A 71 19.05 -0.01 -9.09
C LEU A 71 20.23 -0.42 -8.22
#